data_AF-A0A0S8F1Q2-F1
#
_entry.id   AF-A0A0S8F1Q2-F1
#
_cell.length_a   1.000
_cell.length_b   1.000
_cell.length_c   1.000
_cell.angle_alpha   90.00
_cell.angle_beta   90.00
_cell.angle_gamma   90.00
#
_symmetry.space_group_name_H-M   'P 1'
#
loop_
_entity.id
_entity.type
_entity.pdbx_description
1 polymer ?
#
loop_
_entity_poly.entity_id
_entity_poly.type
_entity_poly.pdbx_seq_one_letter_code
_entity_poly.pdbx_strand_id
1 'polypeptide(L)'
;MSDDCALTATMHATPAEALQAVERAFAKAHVFLTEAHQLGGLALVVHWDMEGDHRQLLVDALLEESVDLHESAFETLQGPWNGTLTGSLHVTLEHGGRDSKVPVPAVPG
;
A
#
# COMPACT_ATOMS: atom_id res chain seq x y z
N MET A 1 14.28 -18.03 -3.56
CA MET A 1 13.52 -17.74 -2.33
C MET A 1 12.78 -16.46 -2.61
N SER A 2 11.46 -16.46 -2.48
CA SER A 2 10.68 -15.24 -2.47
C SER A 2 10.45 -14.93 -1.00
N ASP A 3 10.96 -13.80 -0.55
CA ASP A 3 10.70 -13.30 0.79
C ASP A 3 9.51 -12.32 0.68
N ASP A 4 8.54 -12.47 1.58
CA ASP A 4 7.27 -11.74 1.56
C ASP A 4 7.38 -10.47 2.41
N CYS A 5 7.06 -9.32 1.81
CA CYS A 5 7.19 -8.00 2.43
C CYS A 5 5.81 -7.37 2.70
N ALA A 6 5.51 -7.10 3.96
CA ALA A 6 4.30 -6.38 4.35
C ALA A 6 4.64 -4.91 4.67
N LEU A 7 4.07 -4.00 3.87
CA LEU A 7 4.12 -2.56 4.07
C LEU A 7 2.77 -2.09 4.63
N THR A 8 2.83 -1.14 5.54
CA THR A 8 1.65 -0.49 6.13
C THR A 8 1.77 1.01 5.96
N ALA A 9 0.68 1.64 5.53
CA ALA A 9 0.62 3.06 5.24
C ALA A 9 -0.72 3.67 5.61
N THR A 10 -0.74 4.99 5.68
CA THR A 10 -1.94 5.82 5.82
C THR A 10 -2.02 6.78 4.64
N MET A 11 -3.23 7.10 4.20
CA MET A 11 -3.43 8.07 3.13
C MET A 11 -4.75 8.80 3.30
N HIS A 12 -4.74 10.10 3.06
CA HIS A 12 -5.93 10.93 3.12
C HIS A 12 -6.61 11.03 1.75
N ALA A 13 -7.36 10.00 1.35
CA ALA A 13 -8.11 10.04 0.10
C ALA A 13 -9.26 9.01 0.03
N THR A 14 -10.03 9.10 -1.04
CA THR A 14 -10.99 8.05 -1.41
C THR A 14 -10.27 6.78 -1.89
N PRO A 15 -10.94 5.61 -1.91
CA PRO A 15 -10.32 4.37 -2.37
C PRO A 15 -9.81 4.43 -3.82
N ALA A 16 -10.50 5.17 -4.70
CA ALA A 16 -10.10 5.32 -6.09
C ALA A 16 -8.83 6.18 -6.22
N GLU A 17 -8.75 7.27 -5.45
CA GLU A 17 -7.56 8.13 -5.40
C GLU A 17 -6.36 7.40 -4.80
N ALA A 18 -6.58 6.60 -3.76
CA ALA A 18 -5.56 5.73 -3.17
C ALA A 18 -5.03 4.70 -4.15
N LEU A 19 -5.93 4.01 -4.88
CA LEU A 19 -5.50 3.06 -5.89
C LEU A 19 -4.68 3.75 -6.99
N GLN A 20 -5.14 4.90 -7.50
CA GLN A 20 -4.41 5.64 -8.53
C GLN A 20 -3.04 6.15 -8.04
N ALA A 21 -2.95 6.62 -6.80
CA ALA A 21 -1.68 7.05 -6.19
C ALA A 21 -0.70 5.88 -6.11
N VAL A 22 -1.15 4.73 -5.64
CA VAL A 22 -0.34 3.50 -5.55
C VAL A 22 0.08 3.01 -6.94
N GLU A 23 -0.81 3.00 -7.93
CA GLU A 23 -0.48 2.62 -9.31
C GLU A 23 0.60 3.54 -9.92
N ARG A 24 0.52 4.85 -9.68
CA ARG A 24 1.54 5.80 -10.12
C ARG A 24 2.88 5.55 -9.43
N ALA A 25 2.88 5.31 -8.12
CA ALA A 25 4.09 4.98 -7.38
C ALA A 25 4.73 3.69 -7.90
N PHE A 26 3.92 2.65 -8.15
CA PHE A 26 4.39 1.36 -8.64
C PHE A 26 4.98 1.46 -10.05
N ALA A 27 4.34 2.24 -10.92
CA ALA A 27 4.86 2.50 -12.26
C ALA A 27 6.24 3.19 -12.23
N LYS A 28 6.47 4.12 -11.29
CA LYS A 28 7.79 4.76 -11.09
C LYS A 28 8.83 3.78 -10.57
N ALA A 29 8.42 2.85 -9.71
CA ALA A 29 9.30 1.92 -9.02
C ALA A 29 9.52 0.57 -9.70
N HIS A 30 9.02 0.40 -10.93
CA HIS A 30 9.04 -0.87 -11.66
C HIS A 30 8.41 -2.02 -10.87
N VAL A 31 7.33 -1.71 -10.14
CA VAL A 31 6.55 -2.66 -9.35
C VAL A 31 5.32 -3.09 -10.15
N PHE A 32 5.07 -4.39 -10.18
CA PHE A 32 3.91 -4.97 -10.83
C PHE A 32 2.81 -5.20 -9.81
N LEU A 33 1.68 -4.53 -9.99
CA LEU A 33 0.47 -4.78 -9.20
C LEU A 33 -0.12 -6.13 -9.63
N THR A 34 -0.27 -7.05 -8.68
CA THR A 34 -0.83 -8.38 -8.93
C THR A 34 -2.29 -8.46 -8.52
N GLU A 35 -2.66 -7.81 -7.42
CA GLU A 35 -4.02 -7.80 -6.90
C GLU A 35 -4.31 -6.54 -6.09
N ALA A 36 -5.58 -6.12 -6.04
CA ALA A 36 -6.03 -5.00 -5.21
C ALA A 36 -7.42 -5.27 -4.62
N HIS A 37 -7.55 -5.10 -3.31
CA HIS A 37 -8.78 -5.30 -2.55
C HIS A 37 -9.14 -4.07 -1.73
N GLN A 38 -10.42 -3.77 -1.64
CA GLN A 38 -10.94 -2.75 -0.72
C GLN A 38 -11.62 -3.43 0.46
N LEU A 39 -11.25 -3.02 1.68
CA LEU A 39 -11.86 -3.53 2.90
C LEU A 39 -12.81 -2.47 3.47
N GLY A 40 -14.10 -2.66 3.20
CA GLY A 40 -15.18 -1.82 3.76
C GLY A 40 -15.11 -0.33 3.38
N GLY A 41 -14.35 0.03 2.34
CA GLY A 41 -14.10 1.43 1.94
C GLY A 41 -13.16 2.20 2.90
N LEU A 42 -12.58 1.52 3.89
CA LEU A 42 -11.72 2.11 4.93
C LEU A 42 -10.25 1.74 4.75
N ALA A 43 -9.97 0.67 4.02
CA ALA A 43 -8.60 0.30 3.68
C ALA A 43 -8.52 -0.22 2.25
N LEU A 44 -7.35 -0.01 1.65
CA LEU A 44 -6.93 -0.58 0.38
C LEU A 44 -5.76 -1.53 0.67
N VAL A 45 -5.88 -2.78 0.22
CA VAL A 45 -4.79 -3.76 0.28
C VAL A 45 -4.38 -4.06 -1.14
N VAL A 46 -3.12 -3.82 -1.48
CA VAL A 46 -2.58 -4.20 -2.78
C VAL A 46 -1.49 -5.24 -2.62
N HIS A 47 -1.48 -6.22 -3.51
CA HIS A 47 -0.42 -7.19 -3.66
C HIS A 47 0.43 -6.83 -4.87
N TRP A 48 1.73 -7.08 -4.75
CA TRP A 48 2.69 -6.65 -5.76
C TRP A 48 3.92 -7.55 -5.82
N ASP A 49 4.53 -7.52 -7.00
CA ASP A 49 5.79 -8.20 -7.29
C ASP A 49 6.80 -7.19 -7.87
N MET A 50 8.07 -7.37 -7.53
CA MET A 50 9.18 -6.55 -8.00
C MET A 50 10.35 -7.44 -8.39
N GLU A 51 10.94 -7.17 -9.56
CA GLU A 51 12.19 -7.78 -9.99
C GLU A 51 13.37 -6.86 -9.64
N GLY A 52 14.42 -7.41 -9.05
CA GLY A 52 15.60 -6.63 -8.65
C GLY A 52 15.37 -5.82 -7.37
N ASP A 53 16.37 -5.01 -6.99
CA ASP A 53 16.32 -4.19 -5.77
C ASP A 53 15.92 -2.75 -6.10
N HIS A 54 14.61 -2.52 -6.23
CA HIS A 54 14.01 -1.19 -6.40
C HIS A 54 13.26 -0.72 -5.15
N ARG A 55 13.59 -1.26 -3.97
CA ARG A 55 12.90 -0.97 -2.70
C ARG A 55 12.95 0.51 -2.32
N GLN A 56 14.12 1.15 -2.43
CA GLN A 56 14.25 2.58 -2.14
C GLN A 56 13.41 3.41 -3.10
N LEU A 57 13.40 3.05 -4.38
CA LEU A 57 12.60 3.73 -5.39
C LEU A 57 11.09 3.58 -5.12
N LEU A 58 10.65 2.41 -4.63
CA LEU A 58 9.27 2.18 -4.20
C LEU A 58 8.90 3.08 -3.01
N VAL A 59 9.75 3.16 -1.99
CA VAL A 59 9.53 4.03 -0.82
C VAL A 59 9.42 5.49 -1.24
N ASP A 60 10.38 5.96 -2.03
CA ASP A 60 10.42 7.34 -2.50
C ASP A 60 9.17 7.66 -3.35
N ALA A 61 8.79 6.75 -4.26
CA ALA A 61 7.62 6.92 -5.11
C ALA A 61 6.29 6.92 -4.33
N LEU A 62 6.17 6.11 -3.26
CA LEU A 62 5.00 6.10 -2.39
C LEU A 62 4.88 7.41 -1.60
N LEU A 63 5.99 7.89 -1.04
CA LEU A 63 6.03 9.16 -0.32
C LEU A 63 5.70 10.36 -1.24
N GLU A 64 6.18 10.36 -2.49
CA GLU A 64 5.83 11.37 -3.49
C GLU A 64 4.33 11.44 -3.78
N GLU A 65 3.63 10.30 -3.70
CA GLU A 65 2.18 10.19 -3.93
C GLU A 65 1.36 10.40 -2.64
N SER A 66 1.98 10.95 -1.59
CA SER A 66 1.36 11.21 -0.27
C SER A 66 0.89 9.94 0.44
N VAL A 67 1.50 8.79 0.16
CA VAL A 67 1.29 7.55 0.91
C VAL A 67 2.25 7.55 2.10
N ASP A 68 1.74 7.85 3.30
CA ASP A 68 2.54 7.93 4.51
C ASP A 68 2.86 6.52 5.03
N LEU A 69 4.11 6.10 4.86
CA LEU A 69 4.59 4.79 5.31
C LEU A 69 4.84 4.78 6.82
N HIS A 70 4.39 3.72 7.49
CA HIS A 70 4.68 3.50 8.91
C HIS A 70 6.17 3.17 9.12
N GLU A 71 6.74 3.48 10.28
CA GLU A 71 8.18 3.27 10.58
C GLU A 71 8.63 1.82 10.34
N SER A 72 7.78 0.86 10.68
CA SER A 72 8.00 -0.58 10.43
C SER A 72 8.17 -0.93 8.95
N ALA A 73 7.60 -0.13 8.02
CA ALA A 73 7.80 -0.33 6.59
C ALA A 73 9.26 -0.13 6.19
N PHE A 74 9.97 0.79 6.83
CA PHE A 74 11.39 1.05 6.57
C PHE A 74 12.27 -0.07 7.11
N GLU A 75 11.92 -0.68 8.25
CA GLU A 75 12.62 -1.83 8.82
C GLU A 75 12.53 -3.06 7.91
N THR A 76 11.33 -3.36 7.39
CA THR A 76 11.08 -4.49 6.47
C THR A 76 11.88 -4.39 5.18
N LEU A 77 12.32 -3.19 4.80
CA LEU A 77 13.07 -2.94 3.58
C LEU A 77 14.60 -2.92 3.78
N GLN A 78 15.10 -3.12 5.01
CA GLN A 78 16.54 -3.15 5.27
C GLN A 78 17.19 -4.50 4.89
N GLY A 79 18.48 -4.45 4.56
CA GLY A 79 19.31 -5.63 4.32
C GLY A 79 19.48 -6.02 2.85
N PRO A 80 20.47 -6.86 2.53
CA PRO A 80 20.76 -7.26 1.16
C PRO A 80 19.66 -8.18 0.61
N TRP A 81 19.13 -7.85 -0.57
CA TRP A 81 18.16 -8.68 -1.27
C TRP A 81 18.71 -9.13 -2.62
N ASN A 82 18.55 -10.41 -2.94
CA ASN A 82 18.90 -10.98 -4.24
C ASN A 82 17.75 -11.88 -4.69
N GLY A 83 16.87 -11.36 -5.54
CA GLY A 83 15.76 -12.14 -6.10
C GLY A 83 14.51 -11.30 -6.37
N THR A 84 13.40 -12.00 -6.58
CA THR A 84 12.07 -11.42 -6.68
C THR A 84 11.57 -11.06 -5.28
N LEU A 85 11.06 -9.85 -5.14
CA LEU A 85 10.42 -9.36 -3.91
C LEU A 85 8.91 -9.34 -4.15
N THR A 86 8.16 -10.05 -3.33
CA THR A 86 6.70 -10.03 -3.35
C THR A 86 6.20 -9.38 -2.07
N GLY A 87 5.04 -8.74 -2.10
CA GLY A 87 4.54 -8.10 -0.90
C GLY A 87 3.10 -7.66 -0.95
N SER A 88 2.68 -7.11 0.18
CA SER A 88 1.39 -6.45 0.37
C SER A 88 1.60 -5.04 0.90
N LEU A 89 0.84 -4.07 0.39
CA LEU A 89 0.76 -2.73 0.94
C LEU A 89 -0.67 -2.51 1.48
N HIS A 90 -0.76 -2.31 2.78
CA HIS A 90 -2.00 -2.00 3.49
C HIS A 90 -2.09 -0.50 3.68
N VAL A 91 -3.00 0.16 2.98
CA VAL A 91 -3.25 1.60 3.07
C VAL A 91 -4.54 1.84 3.86
N THR A 92 -4.42 2.48 5.01
CA THR A 92 -5.57 2.96 5.77
C THR A 92 -6.03 4.29 5.19
N LEU A 93 -7.32 4.42 4.87
CA LEU A 93 -7.90 5.58 4.21
C LEU A 93 -8.53 6.52 5.24
N GLU A 94 -7.90 7.67 5.47
CA GLU A 94 -8.46 8.72 6.31
C GLU A 94 -9.37 9.61 5.45
N HIS A 95 -10.67 9.61 5.71
CA HIS A 95 -11.60 10.52 5.02
C HIS A 95 -11.66 11.88 5.74
N GLY A 96 -11.41 12.97 5.02
CA GLY A 96 -11.52 14.35 5.52
C GLY A 96 -12.91 14.96 5.48
N GLY A 97 -13.92 14.18 5.12
CA GLY A 97 -15.30 14.59 5.25
C GLY A 97 -15.71 14.66 6.72
N ARG A 98 -16.58 15.61 7.09
CA ARG A 98 -17.33 15.59 8.37
C ARG A 98 -17.75 14.15 8.66
N ASP A 99 -17.38 13.63 9.83
CA ASP A 99 -17.74 12.31 10.36
C ASP A 99 -19.14 11.89 9.93
N SER A 100 -19.25 11.34 8.73
CA SER A 100 -20.46 10.67 8.27
C SER A 100 -20.25 9.28 8.78
N LYS A 101 -20.78 9.04 9.98
CA LYS A 101 -20.92 7.72 10.59
C LYS A 101 -21.15 6.71 9.47
N VAL A 102 -20.10 5.98 9.07
CA VAL A 102 -20.25 4.89 8.11
C VAL A 102 -21.07 3.86 8.86
N PRO A 103 -22.32 3.56 8.44
CA PRO A 103 -23.12 2.58 9.14
C PRO A 103 -22.40 1.24 9.03
N VAL A 104 -21.90 0.73 10.16
CA VAL A 104 -21.41 -0.64 10.26
C VAL A 104 -22.60 -1.53 9.94
N PRO A 105 -22.56 -2.34 8.86
CA PRO A 105 -23.64 -3.29 8.61
C PRO A 105 -23.71 -4.23 9.81
N ALA A 106 -24.86 -4.23 10.47
CA ALA A 106 -25.12 -5.17 11.56
C ALA A 106 -25.03 -6.59 10.97
N VAL A 107 -24.01 -7.34 11.37
CA VAL A 107 -23.89 -8.76 11.05
C VAL A 107 -25.06 -9.47 11.75
N PRO A 108 -25.95 -10.18 11.04
CA PRO A 108 -26.92 -11.06 11.70
C PRO A 108 -26.14 -12.18 12.39
N GLY A 109 -26.50 -12.46 13.65
CA GLY A 109 -25.79 -13.37 14.56
C GLY A 109 -25.62 -14.81 14.10
#